data_AF-A0AAW2JEW1-F1
#
_entry.id   AF-A0AAW2JEW1-F1
#
_cell.length_a   1.000
_cell.length_b   1.000
_cell.length_c   1.000
_cell.angle_alpha   90.00
_cell.angle_beta   90.00
_cell.angle_gamma   90.00
#
_symmetry.space_group_name_H-M   'P 1'
#
loop_
_entity.id
_entity.type
_entity.pdbx_description
1 polymer ?
#
loop_
_entity_poly.entity_id
_entity_poly.type
_entity_poly.pdbx_seq_one_letter_code
_entity_poly.pdbx_strand_id
1 'polypeptide(L)'
;MGADQEHSSPTVDCVDVPTCTWVFFRKIAKRRAAKRIYQINTAAGDTCTDQQEVVNEFVGFFHQLLGGERRNWAMDLRYLRPWASHIITEEEARILTSPVTRTDIKQAFFDIKEDKAPGSDGYSSGFYKAAWSVIGEEIMVAVEEFFLHGRLLKQVNATLLAFIPKVQNPVTVADFRPISCCNVIYKAITKILVHRILTLLSRLVSPTQNAFIPGRMISDNILLAQELFAGYKQQRTPPRCQ
;
A
#
# COMPACT_ATOMS: atom_id res chain seq x y z
N MET A 1 -66.20 13.46 8.87
CA MET A 1 -66.02 12.21 8.12
C MET A 1 -64.89 12.42 7.12
N GLY A 2 -63.78 11.69 7.26
CA GLY A 2 -62.65 11.47 6.31
C GLY A 2 -61.83 12.71 5.90
N ALA A 3 -60.52 12.80 6.18
CA ALA A 3 -59.40 12.06 5.53
C ALA A 3 -59.31 12.46 4.04
N ASP A 4 -58.27 13.09 3.49
CA ASP A 4 -56.83 12.96 3.73
C ASP A 4 -56.09 14.29 3.49
N GLN A 5 -55.15 14.64 4.38
CA GLN A 5 -54.12 15.63 4.12
C GLN A 5 -52.93 14.91 3.49
N GLU A 6 -52.77 15.01 2.17
CA GLU A 6 -51.52 14.66 1.49
C GLU A 6 -50.42 15.62 1.96
N HIS A 7 -49.56 15.12 2.84
CA HIS A 7 -48.28 15.74 3.15
C HIS A 7 -47.38 15.58 1.92
N SER A 8 -47.40 16.59 1.04
CA SER A 8 -46.42 16.74 -0.04
C SER A 8 -45.03 16.85 0.58
N SER A 9 -44.27 15.76 0.52
CA SER A 9 -42.84 15.76 0.83
C SER A 9 -42.16 16.78 -0.08
N PRO A 10 -41.26 17.64 0.42
CA PRO A 10 -40.51 18.53 -0.45
C PRO A 10 -39.62 17.64 -1.32
N THR A 11 -40.00 17.49 -2.59
CA THR A 11 -39.06 17.10 -3.63
C THR A 11 -37.97 18.15 -3.58
N VAL A 12 -36.78 17.75 -3.10
CA VAL A 12 -35.59 18.57 -3.22
C VAL A 12 -35.39 18.78 -4.71
N ASP A 13 -35.83 19.93 -5.20
CA ASP A 13 -35.60 20.37 -6.56
C ASP A 13 -34.09 20.46 -6.75
N CYS A 14 -33.55 19.46 -7.43
CA CYS A 14 -32.17 19.42 -7.92
C CYS A 14 -31.99 20.44 -9.04
N VAL A 15 -32.25 21.71 -8.76
CA VAL A 15 -31.96 22.82 -9.66
C VAL A 15 -30.65 23.42 -9.15
N ASP A 16 -29.65 23.45 -10.03
CA ASP A 16 -28.28 23.97 -9.81
C ASP A 16 -27.21 22.99 -9.27
N VAL A 17 -27.26 21.72 -9.71
CA VAL A 17 -26.02 20.93 -9.80
C VAL A 17 -25.36 21.24 -11.15
N PRO A 18 -24.13 21.81 -11.20
CA PRO A 18 -23.46 22.12 -12.46
C PRO A 18 -23.43 20.89 -13.37
N THR A 19 -23.72 21.04 -14.67
CA THR A 19 -23.85 19.93 -15.64
C THR A 19 -22.63 18.98 -15.65
N CYS A 20 -21.44 19.52 -15.38
CA CYS A 20 -20.19 18.77 -15.20
C CYS A 20 -20.23 17.78 -14.03
N THR A 21 -20.92 18.15 -12.96
CA THR A 21 -21.05 17.39 -11.71
C THR A 21 -22.02 16.22 -11.88
N TRP A 22 -23.14 16.39 -12.59
CA TRP A 22 -24.07 15.28 -12.89
C TRP A 22 -23.43 14.23 -13.82
N VAL A 23 -22.74 14.66 -14.87
CA VAL A 23 -22.02 13.75 -15.78
C VAL A 23 -20.95 12.96 -15.02
N PHE A 24 -20.23 13.62 -14.11
CA PHE A 24 -19.25 12.98 -13.24
C PHE A 24 -19.89 11.92 -12.34
N PHE A 25 -20.96 12.24 -11.62
CA PHE A 25 -21.63 11.30 -10.74
C PHE A 25 -22.23 10.11 -11.50
N ARG A 26 -22.81 10.33 -12.69
CA ARG A 26 -23.31 9.24 -13.54
C ARG A 26 -22.18 8.33 -14.04
N LYS A 27 -21.03 8.89 -14.42
CA LYS A 27 -19.84 8.08 -14.78
C LYS A 27 -19.32 7.27 -13.59
N ILE A 28 -19.31 7.83 -12.38
CA ILE A 28 -18.93 7.10 -11.17
C ILE A 28 -19.92 5.97 -10.88
N ALA A 29 -21.23 6.22 -10.96
CA ALA A 29 -22.25 5.20 -10.74
C ALA A 29 -22.10 4.03 -11.73
N LYS A 30 -21.93 4.33 -13.03
CA LYS A 30 -21.67 3.31 -14.05
C LYS A 30 -20.38 2.52 -13.77
N ARG A 31 -19.32 3.20 -13.33
CA ARG A 31 -18.05 2.54 -12.98
C ARG A 31 -18.18 1.65 -11.74
N ARG A 32 -18.94 2.08 -10.73
CA ARG A 32 -19.23 1.29 -9.53
C ARG A 32 -20.02 0.03 -9.88
N ALA A 33 -21.07 0.18 -10.69
CA ALA A 33 -21.88 -0.96 -11.15
C ALA A 33 -21.04 -1.98 -11.94
N ALA A 34 -20.15 -1.50 -12.82
CA ALA A 34 -19.28 -2.37 -13.63
C ALA A 34 -18.14 -3.03 -12.84
N LYS A 35 -17.69 -2.43 -11.74
CA LYS A 35 -16.59 -2.95 -10.90
C LYS A 35 -17.07 -3.74 -9.69
N ARG A 36 -18.38 -3.86 -9.48
CA ARG A 36 -18.93 -4.62 -8.38
C ARG A 36 -18.70 -6.11 -8.64
N ILE A 37 -18.18 -6.79 -7.63
CA ILE A 37 -17.93 -8.24 -7.67
C ILE A 37 -19.20 -8.90 -7.15
N TYR A 38 -19.97 -9.50 -8.06
CA TYR A 38 -21.23 -10.17 -7.74
C TYR A 38 -21.05 -11.66 -7.46
N GLN A 39 -20.02 -12.28 -8.03
CA GLN A 39 -19.77 -13.70 -7.90
C GLN A 39 -18.29 -14.02 -8.00
N ILE A 40 -17.89 -15.14 -7.43
CA ILE A 40 -16.54 -15.68 -7.53
C ILE A 40 -16.59 -17.21 -7.53
N ASN A 41 -15.68 -17.85 -8.26
CA ASN A 41 -15.51 -19.30 -8.17
C ASN A 41 -14.56 -19.63 -7.01
N THR A 42 -15.01 -20.56 -6.17
CA THR A 42 -14.23 -21.11 -5.05
C THR A 42 -13.14 -22.05 -5.57
N ALA A 43 -12.21 -22.43 -4.69
CA ALA A 43 -11.20 -23.44 -5.00
C ALA A 43 -11.78 -24.83 -5.37
N ALA A 44 -13.00 -25.14 -4.92
CA ALA A 44 -13.71 -26.37 -5.25
C ALA A 44 -14.33 -26.38 -6.66
N GLY A 45 -14.33 -25.22 -7.34
CA GLY A 45 -14.95 -25.05 -8.66
C GLY A 45 -16.39 -24.53 -8.61
N ASP A 46 -16.98 -24.40 -7.42
CA ASP A 46 -18.34 -23.90 -7.24
C ASP A 46 -18.41 -22.37 -7.34
N THR A 47 -19.47 -21.85 -7.95
CA THR A 47 -19.71 -20.41 -8.06
C THR A 47 -20.49 -19.89 -6.86
N CYS A 48 -19.82 -19.05 -6.08
CA CYS A 48 -20.40 -18.32 -4.97
C CYS A 48 -21.03 -17.02 -5.49
N THR A 49 -22.31 -16.80 -5.15
CA THR A 49 -23.07 -15.59 -5.53
C THR A 49 -23.56 -14.79 -4.33
N ASP A 50 -23.55 -15.38 -3.13
CA ASP A 50 -23.87 -14.65 -1.90
C ASP A 50 -22.76 -13.65 -1.57
N GLN A 51 -23.14 -12.41 -1.26
CA GLN A 51 -22.16 -11.33 -1.07
C GLN A 51 -21.28 -11.55 0.18
N GLN A 52 -21.83 -12.17 1.23
CA GLN A 52 -21.08 -12.43 2.45
C GLN A 52 -20.11 -13.59 2.24
N GLU A 53 -20.54 -14.64 1.54
CA GLU A 53 -19.65 -15.74 1.14
C GLU A 53 -18.53 -15.27 0.20
N VAL A 54 -18.83 -14.39 -0.77
CA VAL A 54 -17.79 -13.76 -1.61
C VAL A 54 -16.77 -13.04 -0.73
N VAL A 55 -17.22 -12.22 0.23
CA VAL A 55 -16.30 -11.53 1.15
C VAL A 55 -15.46 -12.52 1.95
N ASN A 56 -16.07 -13.59 2.47
CA ASN A 56 -15.38 -14.62 3.24
C ASN A 56 -14.33 -15.35 2.39
N GLU A 57 -14.59 -15.63 1.12
CA GLU A 57 -13.64 -16.24 0.19
C GLU A 57 -12.42 -15.33 -0.03
N PHE A 58 -12.63 -14.03 -0.21
CA PHE A 58 -11.55 -13.05 -0.32
C PHE A 58 -10.72 -12.98 0.99
N VAL A 59 -11.39 -12.91 2.13
CA VAL A 59 -10.72 -12.87 3.44
C VAL A 59 -9.92 -14.15 3.68
N GLY A 60 -10.51 -15.32 3.45
CA GLY A 60 -9.86 -16.62 3.61
C GLY A 60 -8.64 -16.76 2.72
N PHE A 61 -8.78 -16.46 1.43
CA PHE A 61 -7.68 -16.51 0.46
C PHE A 61 -6.51 -15.61 0.87
N PHE A 62 -6.76 -14.34 1.19
CA PHE A 62 -5.69 -13.41 1.55
C PHE A 62 -5.15 -13.64 2.96
N HIS A 63 -5.95 -14.12 3.90
CA HIS A 63 -5.47 -14.55 5.21
C HIS A 63 -4.50 -15.73 5.08
N GLN A 64 -4.81 -16.73 4.26
CA GLN A 64 -3.90 -17.84 3.99
C GLN A 64 -2.63 -17.36 3.26
N LEU A 65 -2.78 -16.50 2.26
CA LEU A 65 -1.67 -15.97 1.47
C LEU A 65 -0.71 -15.11 2.30
N LEU A 66 -1.24 -14.25 3.17
CA LEU A 66 -0.47 -13.25 3.92
C LEU A 66 -0.16 -13.65 5.37
N GLY A 67 -0.93 -14.57 5.96
CA GLY A 67 -0.90 -14.89 7.39
C GLY A 67 -0.82 -16.38 7.73
N GLY A 68 -0.70 -17.29 6.74
CA GLY A 68 -0.52 -18.71 7.01
C GLY A 68 0.82 -19.07 7.67
N GLU A 69 0.93 -20.29 8.21
CA GLU A 69 2.13 -20.85 8.88
C GLU A 69 3.40 -20.89 8.00
N ARG A 70 3.29 -20.54 6.70
CA ARG A 70 4.41 -20.39 5.77
C ARG A 70 5.48 -19.37 6.23
N ARG A 71 5.27 -18.59 7.29
CA ARG A 71 6.26 -17.65 7.85
C ARG A 71 6.97 -18.14 9.12
N ASN A 72 6.77 -19.39 9.55
CA ASN A 72 7.47 -19.96 10.70
C ASN A 72 8.90 -20.44 10.41
N TRP A 73 9.39 -20.26 9.18
CA TRP A 73 10.79 -20.58 8.87
C TRP A 73 11.68 -19.46 9.44
N ALA A 74 12.37 -19.74 10.55
CA ALA A 74 13.48 -18.91 10.97
C ALA A 74 14.62 -19.12 9.95
N MET A 75 14.90 -18.11 9.12
CA MET A 75 16.14 -18.10 8.32
C MET A 75 17.30 -18.16 9.30
N ASP A 76 18.09 -19.22 9.24
CA ASP A 76 19.32 -19.27 10.01
C ASP A 76 20.32 -18.28 9.41
N LEU A 77 20.53 -17.18 10.15
CA LEU A 77 21.39 -16.06 9.76
C LEU A 77 22.84 -16.50 9.51
N ARG A 78 23.27 -17.67 10.01
CA ARG A 78 24.59 -18.24 9.71
C ARG A 78 24.79 -18.49 8.22
N TYR A 79 23.76 -18.88 7.49
CA TYR A 79 23.85 -19.07 6.03
C TYR A 79 23.97 -17.75 5.28
N LEU A 80 23.48 -16.64 5.85
CA LEU A 80 23.63 -15.31 5.26
C LEU A 80 24.98 -14.68 5.56
N ARG A 81 25.66 -15.04 6.67
CA ARG A 81 26.93 -14.42 7.09
C ARG A 81 28.01 -14.35 5.99
N PRO A 82 28.24 -15.37 5.15
CA PRO A 82 29.23 -15.28 4.07
C PRO A 82 28.86 -14.27 2.97
N TRP A 83 27.56 -14.02 2.77
CA TRP A 83 27.05 -13.08 1.76
C TRP A 83 26.64 -11.71 2.33
N ALA A 84 26.54 -11.61 3.66
CA ALA A 84 26.36 -10.37 4.40
C ALA A 84 27.69 -9.61 4.45
N SER A 85 28.17 -9.21 3.28
CA SER A 85 29.39 -8.41 3.10
C SER A 85 29.28 -7.00 3.68
N HIS A 86 28.06 -6.56 4.02
CA HIS A 86 27.76 -5.23 4.51
C HIS A 86 27.15 -5.29 5.92
N ILE A 87 28.01 -5.44 6.91
CA ILE A 87 27.61 -5.32 8.31
C ILE A 87 27.29 -3.83 8.58
N ILE A 88 26.23 -3.59 9.33
CA ILE A 88 25.89 -2.26 9.85
C ILE A 88 26.90 -1.93 10.94
N THR A 89 27.62 -0.82 10.79
CA THR A 89 28.54 -0.33 11.82
C THR A 89 27.76 0.11 13.05
N GLU A 90 28.43 0.18 14.20
CA GLU A 90 27.81 0.67 15.44
C GLU A 90 27.22 2.08 15.27
N GLU A 91 27.89 2.96 14.52
CA GLU A 91 27.41 4.31 14.26
C GLU A 91 26.15 4.32 13.40
N GLU A 92 26.11 3.52 12.33
CA GLU A 92 24.93 3.37 11.49
C GLU A 92 23.75 2.76 12.26
N ALA A 93 24.01 1.81 13.16
CA ALA A 93 22.99 1.24 14.03
C ALA A 93 22.40 2.30 14.97
N ARG A 94 23.24 3.18 15.54
CA ARG A 94 22.78 4.32 16.35
C ARG A 94 21.93 5.30 15.54
N ILE A 95 22.30 5.59 14.30
CA ILE A 95 21.49 6.44 13.41
C ILE A 95 20.10 5.83 13.19
N LEU A 96 20.03 4.54 12.85
CA LEU A 96 18.75 3.85 12.61
C LEU A 96 17.85 3.79 13.84
N THR A 97 18.45 3.67 15.03
CA THR A 97 17.75 3.50 16.32
C THR A 97 17.57 4.81 17.09
N SER A 98 18.06 5.93 16.57
CA SER A 98 17.90 7.25 17.17
C SER A 98 16.43 7.58 17.51
N PRO A 99 16.13 8.40 18.52
CA PRO A 99 14.76 8.82 18.80
C PRO A 99 14.12 9.54 17.60
N VAL A 100 12.83 9.31 17.35
CA VAL A 100 12.09 10.04 16.31
C VAL A 100 11.81 11.45 16.81
N THR A 101 12.13 12.46 16.00
CA THR A 101 11.89 13.87 16.34
C THR A 101 10.58 14.38 15.75
N ARG A 102 10.02 15.45 16.33
CA ARG A 102 8.85 16.14 15.76
C ARG A 102 9.05 16.61 14.33
N THR A 103 10.28 17.01 14.00
CA THR A 103 10.65 17.39 12.63
C THR A 103 10.53 16.21 11.68
N ASP A 104 11.00 15.02 12.08
CA ASP A 104 10.85 13.79 11.29
C ASP A 104 9.39 13.45 11.04
N ILE A 105 8.55 13.59 12.08
CA ILE A 105 7.11 13.32 12.00
C ILE A 105 6.46 14.29 11.01
N LYS A 106 6.64 15.59 11.20
CA LYS A 106 6.10 16.60 10.30
C LYS A 106 6.56 16.36 8.86
N GLN A 107 7.85 16.14 8.66
CA GLN A 107 8.40 15.85 7.33
C GLN A 107 7.73 14.63 6.69
N ALA A 108 7.55 13.55 7.44
CA ALA A 108 6.91 12.33 6.94
C ALA A 108 5.46 12.57 6.48
N PHE A 109 4.68 13.39 7.19
CA PHE A 109 3.33 13.77 6.75
C PHE A 109 3.35 14.64 5.49
N PHE A 110 4.28 15.61 5.43
CA PHE A 110 4.37 16.55 4.31
C PHE A 110 4.93 15.89 3.03
N ASP A 111 5.73 14.83 3.15
CA ASP A 111 6.23 14.04 2.03
C ASP A 111 5.19 13.10 1.39
N ILE A 112 4.10 12.80 2.10
CA ILE A 112 3.00 12.03 1.52
C ILE A 112 2.25 12.95 0.55
N LYS A 113 2.25 12.61 -0.73
CA LYS A 113 1.49 13.35 -1.76
C LYS A 113 0.01 13.43 -1.39
N GLU A 114 -0.66 14.53 -1.71
CA GLU A 114 -2.05 14.82 -1.32
C GLU A 114 -3.08 13.95 -2.06
N ASP A 115 -2.70 13.44 -3.23
CA ASP A 115 -3.51 12.58 -4.10
C ASP A 115 -3.57 11.11 -3.64
N LYS A 116 -2.98 10.78 -2.48
CA LYS A 116 -3.00 9.43 -1.94
C LYS A 116 -4.35 9.09 -1.34
N ALA A 117 -4.87 7.92 -1.72
CA ALA A 117 -6.14 7.41 -1.21
C ALA A 117 -6.14 7.38 0.33
N PRO A 118 -7.21 7.84 1.00
CA PRO A 118 -7.35 7.74 2.45
C PRO A 118 -7.52 6.28 2.88
N GLY A 119 -7.43 6.04 4.18
CA GLY A 119 -7.76 4.73 4.73
C GLY A 119 -9.25 4.60 5.00
N SER A 120 -9.59 3.75 5.96
CA SER A 120 -10.99 3.54 6.38
C SER A 120 -11.60 4.74 7.11
N ASP A 121 -10.75 5.63 7.62
CA ASP A 121 -11.12 6.88 8.30
C ASP A 121 -11.55 8.01 7.34
N GLY A 122 -11.29 7.88 6.04
CA GLY A 122 -11.65 8.87 5.03
C GLY A 122 -10.75 10.11 4.96
N TYR A 123 -9.77 10.26 5.86
CA TYR A 123 -8.90 11.44 5.88
C TYR A 123 -7.68 11.27 4.95
N SER A 124 -7.54 12.18 3.99
CA SER A 124 -6.39 12.20 3.07
C SER A 124 -5.20 12.95 3.68
N SER A 125 -4.01 12.78 3.10
CA SER A 125 -2.82 13.55 3.50
C SER A 125 -3.01 15.05 3.30
N GLY A 126 -3.79 15.48 2.31
CA GLY A 126 -4.16 16.89 2.11
C GLY A 126 -4.92 17.47 3.30
N PHE A 127 -5.84 16.70 3.90
CA PHE A 127 -6.53 17.11 5.12
C PHE A 127 -5.53 17.36 6.27
N TYR A 128 -4.63 16.42 6.54
CA TYR A 128 -3.65 16.56 7.63
C TYR A 128 -2.71 17.76 7.42
N LYS A 129 -2.29 18.03 6.18
CA LYS A 129 -1.45 19.20 5.88
C LYS A 129 -2.21 20.51 6.08
N ALA A 130 -3.45 20.59 5.61
CA ALA A 130 -4.28 21.78 5.74
C ALA A 130 -4.67 22.06 7.20
N ALA A 131 -4.97 21.02 7.98
CA ALA A 131 -5.37 21.11 9.39
C ALA A 131 -4.18 21.05 10.36
N TRP A 132 -2.93 21.05 9.88
CA TRP A 132 -1.75 20.80 10.72
C TRP A 132 -1.62 21.76 11.90
N SER A 133 -2.03 23.02 11.74
CA SER A 133 -2.03 24.01 12.83
C SER A 133 -3.01 23.70 13.96
N VAL A 134 -4.01 22.86 13.70
CA VAL A 134 -5.06 22.50 14.66
C VAL A 134 -4.81 21.12 15.28
N ILE A 135 -4.47 20.12 14.46
CA ILE A 135 -4.35 18.72 14.91
C ILE A 135 -2.91 18.20 14.96
N GLY A 136 -1.93 19.00 14.52
CA GLY A 136 -0.56 18.54 14.34
C GLY A 136 0.10 18.10 15.64
N GLU A 137 -0.23 18.76 16.76
CA GLU A 137 0.34 18.46 18.06
C GLU A 137 -0.08 17.08 18.57
N GLU A 138 -1.38 16.78 18.52
CA GLU A 138 -1.94 15.49 18.92
C GLU A 138 -1.42 14.36 18.05
N ILE A 139 -1.25 14.62 16.76
CA ILE A 139 -0.68 13.64 15.82
C ILE A 139 0.80 13.38 16.11
N MET A 140 1.58 14.41 16.46
CA MET A 140 2.98 14.22 16.85
C MET A 140 3.09 13.38 18.12
N VAL A 141 2.30 13.69 19.15
CA VAL A 141 2.25 12.92 20.40
C VAL A 141 1.89 11.45 20.12
N ALA A 142 0.87 11.19 19.30
CA ALA A 142 0.45 9.83 18.97
C ALA A 142 1.53 9.02 18.23
N VAL A 143 2.28 9.66 17.32
CA VAL A 143 3.39 9.01 16.60
C VAL A 143 4.59 8.79 17.52
N GLU A 144 4.94 9.75 18.37
CA GLU A 144 5.99 9.61 19.40
C GLU A 144 5.68 8.43 20.33
N GLU A 145 4.43 8.33 20.82
CA GLU A 145 3.99 7.24 21.68
C GLU A 145 4.12 5.87 21.00
N PHE A 146 3.81 5.78 19.70
CA PHE A 146 4.02 4.56 18.92
C PHE A 146 5.50 4.16 18.90
N PHE A 147 6.43 5.09 18.66
CA PHE A 147 7.86 4.77 18.62
C PHE A 147 8.45 4.47 20.01
N LEU A 148 7.85 4.98 21.07
CA LEU A 148 8.27 4.69 22.45
C LEU A 148 7.78 3.30 22.93
N HIS A 149 6.53 2.95 22.66
CA HIS A 149 5.90 1.74 23.21
C HIS A 149 5.70 0.60 22.20
N GLY A 150 5.85 0.86 20.91
CA GLY A 150 5.59 -0.10 19.83
C GLY A 150 4.12 -0.47 19.67
N ARG A 151 3.19 0.33 20.20
CA ARG A 151 1.74 0.05 20.21
C ARG A 151 1.01 1.03 19.32
N LEU A 152 0.10 0.50 18.50
CA LEU A 152 -0.74 1.28 17.60
C LEU A 152 -2.22 1.04 17.89
N LEU A 153 -3.02 2.10 17.85
CA LEU A 153 -4.48 1.98 17.97
C LEU A 153 -5.04 1.13 16.82
N LYS A 154 -5.99 0.24 17.14
CA LYS A 154 -6.62 -0.67 16.16
C LYS A 154 -7.24 0.11 15.00
N GLN A 155 -7.83 1.27 15.29
CA GLN A 155 -8.45 2.16 14.32
C GLN A 155 -7.43 2.73 13.34
N VAL A 156 -6.22 3.08 13.80
CA VAL A 156 -5.14 3.57 12.93
C VAL A 156 -4.58 2.44 12.06
N ASN A 157 -4.55 1.21 12.60
CA ASN A 157 -4.15 0.01 11.86
C ASN A 157 -5.25 -0.54 10.92
N ALA A 158 -6.47 0.01 10.98
CA ALA A 158 -7.57 -0.44 10.13
C ALA A 158 -7.25 -0.12 8.66
N THR A 159 -7.24 -1.17 7.83
CA THR A 159 -6.86 -1.10 6.43
C THR A 159 -8.05 -1.45 5.55
N LEU A 160 -8.41 -0.55 4.64
CA LEU A 160 -9.43 -0.82 3.63
C LEU A 160 -8.79 -1.60 2.47
N LEU A 161 -9.28 -2.80 2.18
CA LEU A 161 -8.84 -3.57 1.02
C LEU A 161 -9.69 -3.20 -0.20
N ALA A 162 -9.03 -2.70 -1.24
CA ALA A 162 -9.64 -2.43 -2.54
C ALA A 162 -9.11 -3.44 -3.58
N PHE A 163 -10.02 -4.08 -4.32
CA PHE A 163 -9.65 -5.11 -5.29
C PHE A 163 -9.63 -4.56 -6.71
N ILE A 164 -8.51 -4.75 -7.43
CA ILE A 164 -8.38 -4.39 -8.85
C ILE A 164 -8.24 -5.67 -9.69
N PRO A 165 -9.09 -5.89 -10.70
CA PRO A 165 -8.95 -7.00 -11.64
C PRO A 165 -7.58 -6.97 -12.36
N LYS A 166 -6.91 -8.12 -12.43
CA LYS A 166 -5.68 -8.33 -13.22
C LYS A 166 -6.00 -8.67 -14.68
N VAL A 167 -7.13 -9.32 -14.91
CA VAL A 167 -7.58 -9.81 -16.21
C VAL A 167 -8.97 -9.27 -16.54
N GLN A 168 -9.34 -9.37 -17.82
CA GLN A 168 -10.70 -9.10 -18.25
C GLN A 168 -11.61 -10.24 -17.77
N ASN A 169 -12.74 -9.90 -17.15
CA ASN A 169 -13.69 -10.85 -16.56
C ASN A 169 -13.06 -11.78 -15.51
N PRO A 170 -12.63 -11.24 -14.35
CA PRO A 170 -12.04 -12.06 -13.29
C PRO A 170 -13.06 -13.06 -12.73
N VAL A 171 -12.62 -14.30 -12.50
CA VAL A 171 -13.50 -15.40 -12.08
C VAL A 171 -13.12 -15.92 -10.70
N THR A 172 -11.83 -15.85 -10.34
CA THR A 172 -11.30 -16.35 -9.06
C THR A 172 -10.71 -15.20 -8.23
N VAL A 173 -10.56 -15.38 -6.91
CA VAL A 173 -9.93 -14.36 -6.05
C VAL A 173 -8.50 -14.03 -6.51
N ALA A 174 -7.78 -15.02 -7.04
CA ALA A 174 -6.43 -14.87 -7.56
C ALA A 174 -6.36 -13.92 -8.77
N ASP A 175 -7.47 -13.68 -9.48
CA ASP A 175 -7.56 -12.74 -10.59
C ASP A 175 -7.61 -11.27 -10.12
N PHE A 176 -7.70 -11.03 -8.81
CA PHE A 176 -7.69 -9.70 -8.23
C PHE A 176 -6.36 -9.39 -7.57
N ARG A 177 -5.91 -8.14 -7.73
CA ARG A 177 -4.81 -7.56 -6.96
C ARG A 177 -5.42 -6.80 -5.77
N PRO A 178 -5.08 -7.15 -4.52
CA PRO A 178 -5.47 -6.35 -3.38
C PRO A 178 -4.63 -5.07 -3.35
N ILE A 179 -5.27 -3.95 -3.01
CA ILE A 179 -4.64 -2.69 -2.65
C ILE A 179 -5.04 -2.38 -1.22
N SER A 180 -4.03 -2.27 -0.36
CA SER A 180 -4.19 -1.87 1.04
C SER A 180 -4.22 -0.35 1.15
N CYS A 181 -5.40 0.21 1.41
CA CYS A 181 -5.59 1.61 1.72
C CYS A 181 -5.50 1.81 3.24
N CYS A 182 -4.29 2.10 3.73
CA CYS A 182 -4.04 2.38 5.16
C CYS A 182 -4.34 3.83 5.52
N ASN A 183 -4.64 4.11 6.80
CA ASN A 183 -4.79 5.48 7.28
C ASN A 183 -3.47 6.28 7.15
N VAL A 184 -3.57 7.60 7.06
CA VAL A 184 -2.40 8.46 6.80
C VAL A 184 -1.40 8.41 7.96
N ILE A 185 -1.85 8.31 9.20
CA ILE A 185 -0.99 8.17 10.38
C ILE A 185 -0.12 6.91 10.26
N TYR A 186 -0.72 5.78 9.88
CA TYR A 186 0.02 4.54 9.61
C TYR A 186 1.07 4.74 8.50
N LYS A 187 0.67 5.40 7.40
CA LYS A 187 1.59 5.71 6.30
C LYS A 187 2.75 6.58 6.76
N ALA A 188 2.51 7.59 7.60
CA ALA A 188 3.54 8.46 8.14
C ALA A 188 4.54 7.69 9.03
N ILE A 189 4.05 6.82 9.91
CA ILE A 189 4.90 5.93 10.71
C ILE A 189 5.82 5.09 9.81
N THR A 190 5.26 4.41 8.80
CA THR A 190 6.06 3.60 7.87
C THR A 190 7.03 4.46 7.05
N LYS A 191 6.66 5.70 6.74
CA LYS A 191 7.49 6.66 5.99
C LYS A 191 8.72 7.07 6.80
N ILE A 192 8.58 7.30 8.11
CA ILE A 192 9.70 7.58 9.03
C ILE A 192 10.67 6.39 9.04
N LEU A 193 10.16 5.17 9.17
CA LEU A 193 10.98 3.95 9.11
C LEU A 193 11.72 3.83 7.77
N VAL A 194 11.02 4.09 6.66
CA VAL A 194 11.60 4.10 5.32
C VAL A 194 12.71 5.14 5.19
N HIS A 195 12.51 6.38 5.68
CA HIS A 195 13.54 7.42 5.62
C HIS A 195 14.81 7.00 6.35
N ARG A 196 14.69 6.32 7.49
CA ARG A 196 15.84 5.79 8.23
C ARG A 196 16.57 4.69 7.47
N ILE A 197 15.82 3.70 6.97
CA ILE A 197 16.43 2.56 6.25
C ILE A 197 17.08 3.03 4.94
N LEU A 198 16.47 4.00 4.25
CA LEU A 198 16.95 4.51 2.96
C LEU A 198 18.36 5.12 3.04
N THR A 199 18.79 5.65 4.19
CA THR A 199 20.14 6.22 4.32
C THR A 199 21.24 5.19 4.12
N LEU A 200 20.95 3.91 4.39
CA LEU A 200 21.90 2.80 4.29
C LEU A 200 21.54 1.79 3.21
N LEU A 201 20.29 1.80 2.72
CA LEU A 201 19.76 0.76 1.83
C LEU A 201 20.61 0.55 0.57
N SER A 202 21.14 1.62 -0.02
CA SER A 202 21.99 1.55 -1.22
C SER A 202 23.29 0.77 -1.01
N ARG A 203 23.83 0.80 0.21
CA ARG A 203 25.02 0.05 0.64
C ARG A 203 24.69 -1.39 1.02
N LEU A 204 23.55 -1.59 1.68
CA LEU A 204 23.12 -2.91 2.16
C LEU A 204 22.62 -3.83 1.05
N VAL A 205 22.16 -3.26 -0.06
CA VAL A 205 21.56 -4.01 -1.17
C VAL A 205 22.49 -4.03 -2.37
N SER A 206 22.65 -5.23 -2.95
CA SER A 206 23.47 -5.46 -4.16
C SER A 206 23.23 -4.40 -5.24
N PRO A 207 24.27 -3.93 -5.95
CA PRO A 207 24.12 -3.03 -7.09
C PRO A 207 23.17 -3.56 -8.19
N THR A 208 22.99 -4.88 -8.28
CA THR A 208 22.11 -5.52 -9.27
C THR A 208 20.62 -5.50 -8.91
N GLN A 209 20.27 -5.07 -7.70
CA GLN A 209 18.89 -4.88 -7.29
C GLN A 209 18.49 -3.41 -7.51
N ASN A 210 17.72 -3.17 -8.57
CA ASN A 210 17.39 -1.79 -8.99
C ASN A 210 16.02 -1.30 -8.52
N ALA A 211 15.13 -2.22 -8.13
CA ALA A 211 13.77 -1.85 -7.77
C ALA A 211 13.74 -1.12 -6.41
N PHE A 212 12.98 -0.02 -6.35
CA PHE A 212 12.67 0.74 -5.13
C PHE A 212 13.87 1.40 -4.41
N ILE A 213 14.99 1.58 -5.09
CA ILE A 213 16.14 2.34 -4.59
C ILE A 213 16.26 3.64 -5.40
N PRO A 214 16.29 4.83 -4.75
CA PRO A 214 16.46 6.10 -5.43
C PRO A 214 17.71 6.09 -6.32
N GLY A 215 17.58 6.58 -7.56
CA GLY A 215 18.68 6.64 -8.52
C GLY A 215 18.96 5.35 -9.29
N ARG A 216 18.28 4.23 -9.00
CA ARG A 216 18.37 3.00 -9.79
C ARG A 216 17.13 2.84 -10.67
N MET A 217 17.31 2.41 -11.92
CA MET A 217 16.22 2.23 -12.88
C MET A 217 16.11 0.78 -13.34
N ILE A 218 14.90 0.37 -13.71
CA ILE A 218 14.66 -0.98 -14.26
C ILE A 218 15.39 -1.19 -15.59
N SER A 219 15.64 -0.10 -16.34
CA SER A 219 16.43 -0.10 -17.57
C SER A 219 17.86 -0.58 -17.36
N ASP A 220 18.46 -0.33 -16.19
CA ASP A 220 19.87 -0.68 -15.97
C ASP A 220 20.05 -2.21 -15.93
N ASN A 221 19.02 -2.95 -15.47
CA ASN A 221 19.00 -4.41 -15.54
C ASN A 221 18.86 -4.93 -16.98
N ILE A 222 18.13 -4.21 -17.83
CA ILE A 222 18.01 -4.56 -19.26
C ILE A 222 19.37 -4.38 -19.93
N LEU A 223 20.06 -3.28 -19.66
CA LEU A 223 21.39 -3.01 -20.19
C LEU A 223 22.42 -4.04 -19.71
N LEU A 224 22.42 -4.34 -18.40
CA LEU A 224 23.29 -5.38 -17.84
C LEU A 224 23.05 -6.74 -18.50
N ALA A 225 21.78 -7.12 -18.70
CA ALA A 225 21.45 -8.36 -19.40
C ALA A 225 21.95 -8.34 -20.85
N GLN A 226 21.78 -7.23 -21.57
CA GLN A 226 22.29 -7.08 -22.94
C GLN A 226 23.81 -7.22 -23.00
N GLU A 227 24.56 -6.62 -22.07
CA GLU A 227 26.02 -6.76 -21.99
C GLU A 227 26.49 -8.18 -21.66
N LEU A 228 25.77 -8.87 -20.76
CA LEU A 228 26.04 -10.27 -20.42
C LEU A 228 25.83 -11.19 -21.64
N PHE A 229 24.79 -10.95 -22.43
CA PHE A 229 24.53 -11.72 -23.66
C PHE A 229 25.33 -11.23 -24.87
N ALA A 230 25.97 -10.06 -24.80
CA ALA A 230 26.79 -9.52 -25.88
C ALA A 230 28.02 -10.40 -26.11
N GLY A 231 28.04 -11.12 -27.24
CA GLY A 231 29.12 -12.04 -27.60
C GLY A 231 28.86 -13.50 -27.24
N TYR A 232 27.66 -13.86 -26.76
CA TYR A 232 27.32 -15.25 -26.41
C TYR A 232 27.51 -16.26 -27.56
N LYS A 233 27.43 -15.80 -28.82
CA LYS A 233 27.68 -16.63 -30.02
C LYS A 233 29.17 -16.72 -30.43
N GLN A 234 30.09 -16.03 -29.76
CA GLN A 234 31.51 -16.04 -30.09
C GLN A 234 32.23 -17.18 -29.36
N GLN A 235 32.72 -18.17 -30.10
CA GLN A 235 33.35 -19.40 -29.58
C GLN A 235 34.66 -19.19 -28.78
N ARG A 236 35.16 -17.95 -28.68
CA ARG A 236 36.44 -17.61 -28.02
C ARG A 236 36.35 -16.34 -27.17
N THR A 237 35.42 -16.31 -26.21
CA THR A 237 35.43 -15.28 -25.17
C THR A 237 35.75 -15.90 -23.81
N PRO A 238 36.65 -15.30 -23.01
CA PRO A 238 36.89 -15.75 -21.65
C PRO A 238 35.62 -15.59 -20.81
N PRO A 239 35.36 -16.46 -19.82
CA PRO A 239 34.18 -16.39 -18.98
C PRO A 239 34.11 -15.03 -18.28
N ARG A 240 32.97 -14.33 -18.40
CA ARG A 240 32.76 -12.96 -17.90
C ARG A 240 32.20 -12.86 -16.49
N CYS A 241 32.04 -13.99 -15.79
CA CYS A 241 31.57 -14.02 -14.41
C CYS A 241 32.63 -14.71 -13.53
N GLN A 242 33.14 -13.98 -12.53
CA GLN A 242 33.81 -14.51 -11.34
C GLN A 242 32.93 -14.22 -10.13
#